data_AF-A0A9X8QZ92-F1
#
_entry.id   AF-A0A9X8QZ92-F1
#
_cell.length_a   1.000
_cell.length_b   1.000
_cell.length_c   1.000
_cell.angle_alpha   90.00
_cell.angle_beta   90.00
_cell.angle_gamma   90.00
#
_symmetry.space_group_name_H-M   'P 1'
#
loop_
_entity.id
_entity.type
_entity.pdbx_description
1 polymer ?
#
loop_
_entity_poly.entity_id
_entity_poly.type
_entity_poly.pdbx_seq_one_letter_code
_entity_poly.pdbx_strand_id
1 'polypeptide(L)' 'MDLSHPLFSLDPYANDVHAEAERLLAAGPVVPVDVVGVAAWAVSHHAVAQHILEDPRFLMNSRNWGPCSAARSPRAGP' A
#
# COMPACT_ATOMS: atom_id res chain seq x y z
N MET A 1 -5.90 -6.00 -15.06
CA MET A 1 -5.94 -4.99 -14.01
C MET A 1 -4.89 -3.96 -14.39
N ASP A 2 -5.36 -2.83 -14.89
CA ASP A 2 -4.51 -1.81 -15.50
C ASP A 2 -4.16 -0.76 -14.44
N LEU A 3 -2.89 -0.76 -14.01
CA LEU A 3 -2.32 0.26 -13.11
C LEU A 3 -1.87 1.49 -13.91
N SER A 4 -2.52 1.81 -15.02
CA SER A 4 -2.22 2.97 -15.90
C SER A 4 -2.44 4.33 -15.23
N HIS A 5 -2.80 4.35 -13.95
CA HIS A 5 -2.81 5.53 -13.10
C HIS A 5 -1.43 5.63 -12.44
N PRO A 6 -0.78 6.81 -12.43
CA PRO A 6 0.53 6.94 -11.81
C PRO A 6 0.50 6.43 -10.37
N LEU A 7 1.38 5.46 -10.06
CA LEU A 7 1.51 4.89 -8.72
C LEU A 7 1.97 6.00 -7.75
N PHE A 8 1.24 6.16 -6.66
CA PHE A 8 1.71 7.01 -5.57
C PHE A 8 2.90 6.32 -4.89
N SER A 9 4.09 6.89 -5.03
CA SER A 9 5.31 6.36 -4.40
C SER A 9 5.31 6.71 -2.92
N LEU A 10 5.34 5.71 -2.05
CA LEU A 10 5.54 5.92 -0.62
C LEU A 10 7.00 6.23 -0.34
N ASP A 11 7.26 7.14 0.59
CA ASP A 11 8.61 7.44 1.06
C ASP A 11 9.12 6.27 1.92
N PRO A 12 10.14 5.51 1.47
CA PRO A 12 10.67 4.39 2.22
C PRO A 12 11.32 4.79 3.56
N TYR A 13 11.67 6.07 3.71
CA TYR A 13 12.33 6.60 4.91
C TYR A 13 11.38 7.37 5.82
N ALA A 14 10.11 7.54 5.41
CA ALA A 14 9.10 8.24 6.21
C ALA A 14 9.56 9.63 6.69
N ASN A 15 10.22 10.41 5.81
CA ASN A 15 10.80 11.70 6.16
C ASN A 15 9.74 12.71 6.63
N ASP A 16 8.55 12.67 6.03
CA ASP A 16 7.39 13.45 6.47
C ASP A 16 6.10 12.65 6.29
N VAL A 17 5.76 11.87 7.32
CA VAL A 17 4.57 11.02 7.34
C VAL A 17 3.26 11.80 7.28
N HIS A 18 3.23 13.03 7.78
CA HIS A 18 2.02 13.84 7.82
C HIS A 18 1.72 14.44 6.45
N ALA A 19 2.72 15.06 5.82
CA ALA A 19 2.57 15.58 4.47
C ALA A 19 2.31 14.44 3.47
N GLU A 20 2.91 13.26 3.65
CA GLU A 20 2.61 12.10 2.84
C GLU A 20 1.17 11.58 3.05
N ALA A 21 0.70 11.50 4.30
CA ALA A 21 -0.68 11.13 4.60
C ALA A 21 -1.70 12.13 4.01
N GLU A 22 -1.44 13.43 4.09
CA GLU A 22 -2.30 14.45 3.47
C GLU A 22 -2.40 14.28 1.95
N ARG A 23 -1.26 14.06 1.28
CA ARG A 23 -1.24 13.79 -0.17
C ARG A 23 -2.00 12.51 -0.50
N LEU A 24 -1.85 11.47 0.30
CA LEU A 24 -2.54 10.19 0.09
C LEU A 24 -4.05 10.29 0.33
N LEU A 25 -4.47 11.07 1.32
CA LEU A 25 -5.88 11.40 1.56
C LEU A 25 -6.48 12.20 0.40
N ALA A 26 -5.75 13.20 -0.10
CA ALA A 26 -6.19 14.01 -1.25
C ALA A 26 -6.29 13.20 -2.55
N ALA A 27 -5.48 12.15 -2.71
CA ALA A 27 -5.51 11.26 -3.87
C ALA A 27 -6.75 10.35 -3.93
N GLY A 28 -7.46 10.18 -2.81
CA GLY A 28 -8.73 9.46 -2.73
C GLY A 28 -8.70 8.27 -1.77
N PRO A 29 -9.83 7.57 -1.61
CA PRO A 29 -10.00 6.54 -0.57
C PRO A 29 -9.27 5.22 -0.83
N VAL A 30 -9.02 4.88 -2.09
CA VAL A 30 -8.29 3.69 -2.52
C VAL A 30 -7.31 4.12 -3.61
N VAL A 31 -6.02 4.08 -3.30
CA VAL A 31 -4.95 4.65 -4.13
C VAL A 31 -3.99 3.53 -4.54
N PRO A 32 -3.67 3.36 -5.84
CA PRO A 32 -2.61 2.45 -6.23
C PRO A 32 -1.26 3.05 -5.83
N VAL A 33 -0.44 2.28 -5.11
CA VAL A 33 0.84 2.73 -4.53
C VAL A 33 2.00 1.85 -4.97
N ASP A 34 3.20 2.44 -4.98
CA ASP A 34 4.44 1.67 -4.97
C ASP A 34 5.00 1.62 -3.54
N VAL A 35 5.20 0.40 -3.05
CA VAL A 35 5.84 0.12 -1.76
C VAL A 35 7.21 -0.48 -2.01
N VAL A 36 8.20 0.36 -2.30
CA VAL A 36 9.59 -0.06 -2.53
C VAL A 36 9.69 -1.10 -3.65
N GLY A 37 9.10 -0.77 -4.81
CA GLY A 37 9.07 -1.65 -5.99
C GLY A 37 7.98 -2.72 -5.96
N VAL A 38 7.09 -2.70 -4.96
CA VAL A 38 5.93 -3.57 -4.87
C VAL A 38 4.66 -2.77 -5.12
N ALA A 39 4.01 -3.02 -6.26
CA ALA A 39 2.70 -2.44 -6.55
C ALA A 39 1.64 -2.98 -5.58
N ALA A 40 0.94 -2.06 -4.90
CA ALA A 40 -0.11 -2.38 -3.94
C ALA A 40 -1.27 -1.36 -4.02
N TRP A 41 -2.26 -1.54 -3.15
CA TRP A 41 -3.35 -0.59 -2.95
C TRP A 41 -3.29 -0.08 -1.51
N ALA A 42 -3.30 1.24 -1.34
CA ALA A 42 -3.45 1.88 -0.04
C ALA A 42 -4.89 2.34 0.17
N VAL A 43 -5.42 2.08 1.36
CA VAL A 43 -6.73 2.56 1.79
C VAL A 43 -6.51 3.67 2.79
N SER A 44 -6.87 4.90 2.42
CA SER A 44 -6.53 6.11 3.19
C SER A 44 -7.68 6.60 4.08
N HIS A 45 -8.93 6.22 3.75
CA HIS A 45 -10.13 6.70 4.45
C HIS A 45 -10.68 5.66 5.43
N HIS A 46 -10.97 6.09 6.66
CA HIS A 46 -11.39 5.22 7.74
C HIS A 46 -12.64 4.39 7.42
N ALA A 47 -13.69 5.02 6.86
CA ALA A 47 -14.93 4.33 6.52
C ALA A 47 -14.72 3.21 5.49
N VAL A 48 -13.80 3.41 4.54
CA VAL A 48 -13.47 2.41 3.52
C VAL A 48 -12.61 1.29 4.13
N ALA A 49 -11.68 1.64 5.02
CA ALA A 49 -10.88 0.66 5.74
C ALA A 49 -11.77 -0.27 6.61
N GLN A 50 -12.75 0.29 7.32
CA GLN A 50 -13.71 -0.52 8.09
C GLN A 50 -14.44 -1.53 7.21
N HIS A 51 -14.98 -1.07 6.07
CA HIS A 51 -15.70 -1.95 5.14
C HIS A 51 -14.82 -3.09 4.62
N ILE A 52 -13.56 -2.80 4.30
CA ILE A 52 -12.60 -3.80 3.80
C ILE A 52 -12.24 -4.82 4.88
N LEU A 53 -12.05 -4.39 6.13
CA LEU A 53 -11.70 -5.27 7.23
C LEU A 53 -12.82 -6.26 7.60
N GLU A 54 -14.07 -5.89 7.31
CA GLU A 54 -15.25 -6.75 7.54
C GLU A 54 -15.57 -7.66 6.35
N ASP A 55 -15.00 -7.39 5.17
CA ASP A 55 -15.29 -8.12 3.95
C ASP A 55 -14.41 -9.38 3.84
N PRO A 56 -15.01 -10.60 3.82
CA PRO A 56 -14.27 -11.86 3.81
C PRO A 56 -13.46 -12.09 2.53
N ARG A 57 -13.63 -11.26 1.50
CA ARG A 57 -12.81 -11.30 0.28
C ARG A 57 -11.40 -10.75 0.52
N PHE A 58 -11.20 -9.91 1.54
CA PHE A 58 -9.91 -9.31 1.87
C PHE A 58 -9.23 -10.09 2.98
N LEU A 59 -8.52 -11.14 2.58
CA LEU A 59 -7.79 -12.00 3.51
C LEU A 59 -6.35 -11.53 3.68
N MET A 60 -5.87 -11.49 4.92
CA MET A 60 -4.44 -11.39 5.24
C MET A 60 -3.71 -12.72 5.02
N ASN A 61 -4.00 -13.43 3.94
CA ASN A 61 -3.30 -14.64 3.54
C ASN A 61 -2.33 -14.31 2.40
N SER A 62 -1.03 -14.29 2.71
CA SER A 62 0.02 -13.97 1.73
C SER A 62 0.09 -14.95 0.56
N ARG A 63 -0.49 -16.16 0.68
CA ARG A 63 -0.59 -17.14 -0.43
C ARG A 63 -1.52 -16.68 -1.55
N ASN A 64 -2.41 -15.73 -1.26
CA ASN A 64 -3.38 -15.19 -2.21
C ASN A 64 -2.84 -13.95 -2.94
N TRP A 65 -1.65 -13.49 -2.58
CA TRP A 65 -1.01 -12.37 -3.26
C TRP A 65 -0.46 -12.87 -4.60
N GLY A 66 -0.53 -12.05 -5.66
CA GLY A 66 0.14 -12.36 -6.92
C GLY A 66 1.65 -12.59 -6.72
N PRO A 67 2.39 -13.07 -7.74
CA PRO A 67 3.81 -13.39 -7.59
C PRO A 67 4.60 -12.19 -7.04
N CYS A 68 4.86 -12.22 -5.74
CA CYS A 68 5.64 -11.23 -5.03
C CYS A 68 7.09 -11.71 -5.11
N SER A 69 7.89 -11.11 -5.99
CA SER A 69 9.33 -11.34 -5.99
C SER A 69 9.83 -10.94 -4.61
N ALA A 70 10.24 -11.91 -3.79
CA ALA A 70 10.59 -11.71 -2.40
C ALA A 70 11.49 -10.48 -2.25
N ALA A 71 10.92 -9.40 -1.72
CA ALA A 71 11.71 -8.26 -1.28
C ALA A 71 12.70 -8.83 -0.27
N ARG A 72 13.98 -8.84 -0.65
CA ARG A 72 15.05 -9.31 0.22
C ARG A 72 15.03 -8.36 1.41
N SER A 73 14.43 -8.81 2.52
CA SER A 73 14.43 -8.05 3.76
C SER A 73 15.87 -7.59 4.00
N PRO A 74 16.15 -6.28 4.12
CA PRO A 74 17.48 -5.83 4.46
C PRO A 74 17.78 -6.44 5.82
N ARG A 75 18.65 -7.46 5.80
CA ARG A 75 19.22 -8.07 6.98
C ARG A 75 19.78 -6.93 7.82
N ALA A 76 19.11 -6.60 8.91
CA ALA A 76 19.70 -5.80 9.97
C ALA A 76 20.98 -6.52 10.40
N GLY A 77 22.10 -5.83 10.41
CA GLY A 77 23.34 -6.35 10.95
C GLY A 77 24.06 -5.26 11.73
N PRO A 78 25.13 -5.61 12.46
CA PRO A 78 25.34 -6.86 13.21
C PRO A 78 24.54 -6.91 14.52
#